data_AF-A0A953MQS9-F1
#
_entry.id   AF-A0A953MQS9-F1
#
_cell.length_a   1.000
_cell.length_b   1.000
_cell.length_c   1.000
_cell.angle_alpha   90.00
_cell.angle_beta   90.00
_cell.angle_gamma   90.00
#
_symmetry.space_group_name_H-M   'P 1'
#
loop_
_entity.id
_entity.type
_entity.pdbx_description
1 polymer ?
#
loop_
_entity_poly.entity_id
_entity_poly.type
_entity_poly.pdbx_seq_one_letter_code
_entity_poly.pdbx_strand_id
1 'polypeptide(L)'
;MELVFLFIGLFVGSIAAWFICSLKNKSKAGVSIEDYDTLKNEFNIVQNEKARSDERNKIFEDSQKQLQLELTEERVKVIELNASLSTVNANQKNLQIKLDEQKADIQNLQDKFTKEFENLASKIFEEKSTKFTLQNKENIDSILRPLNEKIKDFEKKVEEVYVNDSKERATLLQQIKTLHDLNQQMSKDATNLTNALKGQSKTQGNWGEFILENILEKSGLVKGREYLVQESLTTEDGKRFQPDVLINLPEGKTLIIDSKVSLNAYERYASADDENERASS
;
A
#
# COMPACT_ATOMS: atom_id res chain seq x y z
N MET A 1 46.58 -85.87 162.57
CA MET A 1 45.99 -85.96 161.22
C MET A 1 44.51 -85.54 161.17
N GLU A 2 43.82 -85.29 162.29
CA GLU A 2 42.38 -84.92 162.25
C GLU A 2 42.08 -83.42 162.02
N LEU A 3 42.96 -82.48 162.42
CA LEU A 3 42.70 -81.04 162.28
C LEU A 3 42.73 -80.52 160.84
N VAL A 4 43.38 -81.22 159.90
CA VAL A 4 43.52 -80.78 158.50
C VAL A 4 42.20 -80.93 157.73
N PHE A 5 41.42 -81.97 158.00
CA PHE A 5 40.15 -82.22 157.33
C PHE A 5 39.07 -81.17 157.69
N LEU A 6 39.12 -80.61 158.89
CA LEU A 6 38.15 -79.60 159.35
C LEU A 6 38.34 -78.26 158.62
N PHE A 7 39.59 -77.83 158.40
CA PHE A 7 39.90 -76.61 157.63
C PHE A 7 39.53 -76.74 156.14
N ILE A 8 39.72 -77.91 155.53
CA ILE A 8 39.33 -78.17 154.14
C ILE A 8 37.80 -78.10 153.99
N GLY A 9 37.05 -78.67 154.94
CA GLY A 9 35.58 -78.60 154.94
C GLY A 9 35.05 -77.16 155.01
N LEU A 10 35.64 -76.31 155.85
CA LEU A 10 35.25 -74.91 155.99
C LEU A 10 35.55 -74.09 154.72
N PHE A 11 36.69 -74.35 154.08
CA PHE A 11 37.09 -73.66 152.85
C PHE A 11 36.19 -74.02 151.66
N VAL A 12 35.86 -75.31 151.51
CA VAL A 12 34.94 -75.79 150.47
C VAL A 12 33.52 -75.25 150.71
N GLY A 13 33.09 -75.19 151.97
CA GLY A 13 31.80 -74.59 152.36
C GLY A 13 31.68 -73.11 152.00
N SER A 14 32.72 -72.30 152.26
CA SER A 14 32.74 -70.88 151.88
C SER A 14 32.76 -70.65 150.37
N ILE A 15 33.47 -71.48 149.61
CA ILE A 15 33.47 -71.39 148.13
C ILE A 15 32.09 -71.75 147.58
N ALA A 16 31.46 -72.82 148.09
CA ALA A 16 30.12 -73.20 147.68
C ALA A 16 29.08 -72.12 148.02
N ALA A 17 29.17 -71.52 149.21
CA ALA A 17 28.29 -70.42 149.63
C ALA A 17 28.49 -69.17 148.76
N TRP A 18 29.74 -68.80 148.45
CA TRP A 18 30.05 -67.67 147.56
C TRP A 18 29.53 -67.91 146.14
N PHE A 19 29.70 -69.13 145.61
CA PHE A 19 29.24 -69.50 144.28
C PHE A 19 27.71 -69.43 144.16
N ILE A 20 26.99 -69.97 145.14
CA ILE A 20 25.52 -69.90 145.21
C ILE A 20 25.03 -68.44 145.33
N CYS A 21 25.72 -67.61 146.12
CA CYS A 21 25.38 -66.19 146.25
C CYS A 21 25.63 -65.42 144.94
N SER A 22 26.72 -65.73 144.23
CA SER A 22 27.04 -65.11 142.93
C SER A 22 26.01 -65.45 141.84
N LEU A 23 25.48 -66.67 141.85
CA LEU A 23 24.43 -67.09 140.92
C LEU A 23 23.10 -66.40 141.21
N LYS A 24 22.75 -66.21 142.49
CA LYS A 24 21.51 -65.53 142.88
C LYS A 24 21.57 -64.01 142.61
N ASN A 25 22.77 -63.41 142.58
CA ASN A 25 22.96 -61.99 142.28
C ASN A 25 22.88 -61.68 140.78
N LYS A 26 23.23 -62.64 139.89
CA LYS A 26 23.08 -62.48 138.43
C LYS A 26 21.63 -62.66 137.93
N SER A 27 20.78 -63.35 138.69
CA SER A 27 19.38 -63.62 138.33
C SER A 27 18.39 -62.52 138.76
N LYS A 28 18.84 -61.49 139.49
CA LYS A 28 18.03 -60.32 139.90
C LYS A 28 18.25 -59.06 139.03
N ALA A 29 18.85 -59.19 137.86
CA ALA A 29 18.76 -58.18 136.81
C ALA A 29 17.50 -58.45 135.96
N GLY A 30 16.33 -58.26 136.57
CA GLY A 30 15.12 -58.05 135.79
C GLY A 30 15.27 -56.71 135.05
N VAL A 31 14.84 -56.66 133.79
CA VAL A 31 14.81 -55.45 132.96
C VAL A 31 14.37 -54.26 133.82
N SER A 32 15.22 -53.25 133.95
CA SER A 32 14.89 -52.05 134.72
C SER A 32 13.74 -51.33 134.01
N ILE A 33 12.81 -50.74 134.76
CA ILE A 33 11.67 -49.98 134.20
C ILE A 33 12.16 -48.87 133.26
N GLU A 34 13.36 -48.31 133.52
CA GLU A 34 14.04 -47.33 132.66
C GLU A 34 14.47 -47.90 131.30
N ASP A 35 14.93 -49.14 131.23
CA ASP A 35 15.32 -49.79 129.96
C ASP A 35 14.09 -50.10 129.09
N TYR A 36 12.95 -50.41 129.72
CA TYR A 36 11.69 -50.60 129.00
C TYR A 36 11.15 -49.27 128.43
N ASP A 37 11.22 -48.19 129.20
CA ASP A 37 10.77 -46.87 128.76
C ASP A 37 11.67 -46.28 127.66
N THR A 38 12.98 -46.48 127.73
CA THR A 38 13.92 -46.08 126.66
C THR A 38 13.66 -46.86 125.37
N LEU A 39 13.51 -48.19 125.43
CA LEU A 39 13.22 -49.02 124.26
C LEU A 39 11.84 -48.69 123.64
N LYS A 40 10.85 -48.38 124.48
CA LYS A 40 9.53 -47.90 124.03
C LYS A 40 9.62 -46.56 123.31
N ASN A 41 10.46 -45.64 123.80
CA ASN A 41 10.70 -44.36 123.14
C ASN A 41 11.43 -44.54 121.80
N GLU A 42 12.46 -45.37 121.74
CA GLU A 42 13.14 -45.71 120.48
C GLU A 42 12.18 -46.37 119.48
N PHE A 43 11.35 -47.31 119.92
CA PHE A 43 10.32 -47.93 119.08
C PHE A 43 9.33 -46.90 118.51
N ASN A 44 8.88 -45.96 119.34
CA ASN A 44 7.99 -44.89 118.89
C ASN A 44 8.67 -43.93 117.89
N ILE A 45 9.95 -43.62 118.08
CA ILE A 45 10.73 -42.80 117.13
C ILE A 45 10.86 -43.52 115.80
N VAL A 46 11.26 -44.80 115.81
CA VAL A 46 11.41 -45.61 114.59
C VAL A 46 10.08 -45.79 113.86
N GLN A 47 8.98 -45.98 114.59
CA GLN A 47 7.63 -46.05 113.99
C GLN A 47 7.24 -44.73 113.32
N ASN A 48 7.54 -43.59 113.95
CA ASN A 48 7.29 -42.27 113.37
C ASN A 48 8.18 -42.01 112.14
N GLU A 49 9.44 -42.44 112.16
CA GLU A 49 10.35 -42.34 111.00
C GLU A 49 9.90 -43.22 109.84
N LYS A 50 9.45 -44.44 110.13
CA LYS A 50 8.87 -45.33 109.13
C LYS A 50 7.61 -44.72 108.52
N ALA A 51 6.69 -44.21 109.33
CA ALA A 51 5.49 -43.53 108.85
C ALA A 51 5.82 -42.33 107.95
N ARG A 52 6.79 -41.48 108.34
CA ARG A 52 7.28 -40.37 107.51
C ARG A 52 7.93 -40.85 106.21
N SER A 53 8.65 -41.97 106.25
CA SER A 53 9.26 -42.56 105.05
C SER A 53 8.20 -43.10 104.09
N ASP A 54 7.17 -43.76 104.61
CA ASP A 54 6.06 -44.29 103.81
C ASP A 54 5.24 -43.16 103.18
N GLU A 55 5.02 -42.06 103.90
CA GLU A 55 4.40 -40.84 103.34
C GLU A 55 5.24 -40.22 102.21
N ARG A 56 6.56 -40.09 102.39
CA ARG A 56 7.47 -39.61 101.33
C ARG A 56 7.47 -40.52 100.11
N ASN A 57 7.46 -41.84 100.32
CA ASN A 57 7.41 -42.81 99.23
C ASN A 57 6.11 -42.69 98.45
N LYS A 58 4.97 -42.51 99.13
CA LYS A 58 3.68 -42.26 98.45
C LYS A 58 3.69 -40.97 97.64
N ILE A 59 4.20 -39.87 98.20
CA ILE A 59 4.31 -38.59 97.48
C ILE A 59 5.23 -38.74 96.25
N PHE A 60 6.33 -39.48 96.38
CA PHE A 60 7.25 -39.73 95.28
C PHE A 60 6.63 -40.61 94.19
N GLU A 61 5.89 -41.66 94.56
CA GLU A 61 5.13 -42.48 93.61
C GLU A 61 4.06 -41.67 92.87
N ASP A 62 3.34 -40.79 93.56
CA ASP A 62 2.32 -39.94 92.95
C ASP A 62 2.94 -38.89 92.01
N SER A 63 4.08 -38.30 92.40
CA SER A 63 4.85 -37.40 91.52
C SER A 63 5.39 -38.13 90.29
N GLN A 64 5.87 -39.37 90.45
CA GLN A 64 6.34 -40.19 89.33
C GLN A 64 5.20 -40.53 88.36
N LYS A 65 4.00 -40.84 88.88
CA LYS A 65 2.81 -41.05 88.05
C LYS A 65 2.40 -39.79 87.30
N GLN A 66 2.38 -38.64 87.96
CA GLN A 66 2.09 -37.36 87.31
C GLN A 66 3.09 -37.05 86.19
N LEU A 67 4.39 -37.23 86.44
CA LEU A 67 5.42 -37.01 85.43
C LEU A 67 5.31 -38.00 84.27
N GLN A 68 4.94 -39.25 84.52
CA GLN A 68 4.67 -40.22 83.46
C GLN A 68 3.47 -39.82 82.61
N LEU A 69 2.40 -39.32 83.24
CA LEU A 69 1.22 -38.82 82.52
C LEU A 69 1.57 -37.63 81.63
N GLU A 70 2.26 -36.62 82.15
CA GLU A 70 2.72 -35.46 81.38
C GLU A 70 3.64 -35.89 80.21
N LEU A 71 4.57 -36.82 80.46
CA LEU A 71 5.45 -37.35 79.42
C LEU A 71 4.66 -38.09 78.32
N THR A 72 3.61 -38.83 78.68
CA THR A 72 2.75 -39.48 77.68
C THR A 72 1.94 -38.48 76.88
N GLU A 73 1.41 -37.43 77.51
CA GLU A 73 0.70 -36.37 76.81
C GLU A 73 1.60 -35.61 75.83
N GLU A 74 2.81 -35.23 76.25
CA GLU A 74 3.77 -34.58 75.36
C GLU A 74 4.20 -35.49 74.20
N ARG A 75 4.35 -36.80 74.43
CA ARG A 75 4.63 -37.75 73.34
C ARG A 75 3.50 -37.82 72.33
N VAL A 76 2.25 -37.82 72.79
CA VAL A 76 1.08 -37.80 71.89
C VAL A 76 1.07 -36.52 71.07
N LYS A 77 1.27 -35.35 71.70
CA LYS A 77 1.39 -34.06 70.98
C LYS A 77 2.50 -34.09 69.94
N VAL A 78 3.68 -34.62 70.27
CA VAL A 78 4.80 -34.72 69.31
C VAL A 78 4.45 -35.61 68.12
N ILE A 79 3.74 -36.72 68.33
CA ILE A 79 3.27 -37.60 67.24
C ILE A 79 2.27 -36.86 66.35
N GLU A 80 1.29 -36.17 66.94
CA GLU A 80 0.30 -35.38 66.21
C GLU A 80 0.93 -34.24 65.42
N LEU A 81 1.85 -33.49 66.02
CA LEU A 81 2.59 -32.42 65.36
C LEU A 81 3.42 -32.97 64.20
N ASN A 82 4.10 -34.11 64.36
CA ASN A 82 4.87 -34.73 63.29
C ASN A 82 3.98 -35.23 62.14
N ALA A 83 2.81 -35.78 62.45
CA ALA A 83 1.83 -36.19 61.43
C ALA A 83 1.29 -34.97 60.65
N SER A 84 0.96 -33.89 61.36
CA SER A 84 0.53 -32.63 60.76
C SER A 84 1.62 -32.02 59.88
N LEU A 85 2.85 -31.94 60.39
CA LEU A 85 4.01 -31.42 59.66
C LEU A 85 4.29 -32.23 58.39
N SER A 86 4.19 -33.56 58.46
CA SER A 86 4.35 -34.44 57.29
C SER A 86 3.27 -34.18 56.24
N THR A 87 2.03 -33.97 56.67
CA THR A 87 0.89 -33.67 55.77
C THR A 87 1.05 -32.31 55.11
N VAL A 88 1.42 -31.28 55.87
CA VAL A 88 1.66 -29.92 55.35
C VAL A 88 2.83 -29.92 54.35
N ASN A 89 3.93 -30.60 54.66
CA ASN A 89 5.08 -30.71 53.76
C ASN A 89 4.72 -31.44 52.46
N ALA A 90 3.93 -32.52 52.54
CA ALA A 90 3.45 -33.23 51.35
C ALA A 90 2.57 -32.33 50.47
N ASN A 91 1.64 -31.58 51.09
CA ASN A 91 0.79 -30.63 50.39
C ASN A 91 1.58 -29.48 49.77
N GLN A 92 2.57 -28.93 50.47
CA GLN A 92 3.45 -27.88 49.96
C GLN A 92 4.24 -28.38 48.75
N LYS A 93 4.81 -29.60 48.82
CA LYS A 93 5.53 -30.19 47.69
C LYS A 93 4.62 -30.41 46.48
N ASN A 94 3.41 -30.91 46.70
CA ASN A 94 2.43 -31.10 45.63
C ASN A 94 2.00 -29.76 45.01
N LEU A 95 1.77 -28.74 45.82
CA LEU A 95 1.43 -27.40 45.34
C LEU A 95 2.58 -26.79 44.53
N GLN A 96 3.82 -26.98 44.98
CA GLN A 96 5.01 -26.52 44.26
C GLN A 96 5.11 -27.19 42.88
N ILE A 97 4.94 -28.52 42.82
CA ILE A 97 4.93 -29.26 41.55
C ILE A 97 3.85 -28.70 40.61
N LYS A 98 2.62 -28.51 41.10
CA LYS A 98 1.52 -27.95 40.29
C LYS A 98 1.81 -26.53 39.80
N LEU A 99 2.45 -25.69 40.63
CA LEU A 99 2.81 -24.34 40.23
C LEU A 99 3.89 -24.35 39.15
N ASP A 100 4.86 -25.26 39.23
CA ASP A 100 5.93 -25.38 38.25
C ASP A 100 5.39 -25.97 36.92
N GLU A 101 4.47 -26.94 36.99
CA GLU A 101 3.72 -27.44 35.83
C GLU A 101 2.90 -26.33 35.16
N GLN A 102 2.12 -25.55 35.94
CA GLN A 102 1.34 -24.43 35.41
C GLN A 102 2.21 -23.36 34.76
N LYS A 103 3.38 -23.05 35.33
CA LYS A 103 4.34 -22.12 34.72
C LYS A 103 4.85 -22.65 33.39
N ALA A 104 5.20 -23.94 33.32
CA ALA A 104 5.63 -24.57 32.08
C ALA A 104 4.53 -24.56 31.01
N ASP A 105 3.27 -24.82 31.40
CA ASP A 105 2.12 -24.76 30.51
C ASP A 105 1.87 -23.35 29.97
N ILE A 106 1.96 -22.33 30.83
CA ILE A 106 1.83 -20.93 30.43
C ILE A 106 2.94 -20.55 29.44
N GLN A 107 4.18 -20.96 29.69
CA GLN A 107 5.31 -20.73 28.79
C GLN A 107 5.07 -21.37 27.42
N ASN A 108 4.66 -22.65 27.41
CA ASN A 108 4.34 -23.38 26.17
C ASN A 108 3.18 -22.74 25.40
N LEU A 109 2.14 -22.27 26.11
CA LEU A 109 1.03 -21.54 25.51
C LEU A 109 1.48 -20.22 24.90
N GLN A 110 2.33 -19.46 25.60
CA GLN A 110 2.88 -18.20 25.10
C GLN A 110 3.72 -18.42 23.83
N ASP A 111 4.57 -19.44 23.81
CA ASP A 111 5.36 -19.80 22.63
C ASP A 111 4.47 -20.21 21.46
N LYS A 112 3.43 -21.00 21.72
CA LYS A 112 2.45 -21.40 20.70
C LYS A 112 1.70 -20.19 20.16
N PHE A 113 1.20 -19.31 21.02
CA PHE A 113 0.51 -18.09 20.59
C PHE A 113 1.41 -17.15 19.80
N THR A 114 2.68 -17.03 20.18
CA THR A 114 3.64 -16.20 19.45
C THR A 114 3.84 -16.73 18.03
N LYS A 115 4.02 -18.05 17.88
CA LYS A 115 4.13 -18.70 16.56
C LYS A 115 2.87 -18.58 15.72
N GLU A 116 1.70 -18.82 16.31
CA GLU A 116 0.41 -18.67 15.61
C GLU A 116 0.16 -17.22 15.20
N PHE A 117 0.54 -16.25 16.06
CA PHE A 117 0.45 -14.83 15.73
C PHE A 117 1.38 -14.46 14.57
N GLU A 118 2.63 -14.91 14.59
CA GLU A 118 3.59 -14.68 13.51
C GLU A 118 3.10 -15.27 12.17
N ASN A 119 2.59 -16.51 12.20
CA ASN A 119 2.01 -17.16 11.03
C ASN A 119 0.78 -16.41 10.50
N LEU A 120 -0.13 -16.01 11.39
CA LEU A 120 -1.34 -15.27 11.02
C LEU A 120 -1.00 -13.89 10.47
N ALA A 121 -0.06 -13.18 11.11
CA ALA A 121 0.42 -11.88 10.65
C ALA A 121 1.06 -11.99 9.26
N SER A 122 1.92 -12.98 9.04
CA SER A 122 2.55 -13.26 7.75
C SER A 122 1.50 -13.53 6.67
N LYS A 123 0.52 -14.39 6.98
CA LYS A 123 -0.58 -14.72 6.06
C LYS A 123 -1.45 -13.51 5.72
N ILE A 124 -1.82 -12.70 6.72
CA ILE A 124 -2.59 -11.46 6.51
C ILE A 124 -1.79 -10.48 5.66
N PHE A 125 -0.49 -10.33 5.93
CA PHE A 125 0.36 -9.42 5.18
C PHE A 125 0.49 -9.86 3.71
N GLU A 126 0.69 -11.15 3.45
CA GLU A 126 0.76 -11.71 2.11
C GLU A 126 -0.58 -11.56 1.36
N GLU A 127 -1.71 -11.85 2.02
CA GLU A 127 -3.05 -11.67 1.45
C GLU A 127 -3.34 -10.19 1.14
N LYS A 128 -2.97 -9.27 2.03
CA LYS A 128 -3.13 -7.83 1.80
C LYS A 128 -2.20 -7.31 0.70
N SER A 129 -0.96 -7.77 0.65
CA SER A 129 0.02 -7.39 -0.37
C SER A 129 -0.42 -7.84 -1.77
N THR A 130 -0.86 -9.09 -1.89
CA THR A 130 -1.40 -9.64 -3.15
C THR A 130 -2.68 -8.91 -3.57
N LYS A 131 -3.64 -8.71 -2.65
CA LYS A 131 -4.87 -7.96 -2.93
C LYS A 131 -4.58 -6.52 -3.34
N PHE A 132 -3.66 -5.83 -2.64
CA PHE A 132 -3.26 -4.47 -2.96
C PHE A 132 -2.59 -4.39 -4.33
N THR A 133 -1.70 -5.32 -4.66
CA THR A 133 -1.04 -5.38 -5.97
C THR A 133 -2.04 -5.61 -7.10
N LEU A 134 -3.00 -6.52 -6.91
CA LEU A 134 -4.06 -6.78 -7.87
C LEU A 134 -4.96 -5.55 -8.06
N GLN A 135 -5.45 -4.96 -6.97
CA GLN A 135 -6.28 -3.74 -7.04
C GLN A 135 -5.53 -2.58 -7.67
N ASN A 136 -4.25 -2.38 -7.36
CA ASN A 136 -3.45 -1.33 -7.98
C ASN A 136 -3.25 -1.59 -9.47
N LYS A 137 -3.00 -2.85 -9.87
CA LYS A 137 -2.90 -3.22 -11.29
C LYS A 137 -4.22 -2.98 -12.02
N GLU A 138 -5.35 -3.38 -11.45
CA GLU A 138 -6.68 -3.14 -12.04
C GLU A 138 -6.98 -1.64 -12.16
N ASN A 139 -6.71 -0.86 -11.12
CA ASN A 139 -6.90 0.60 -11.14
C ASN A 139 -6.02 1.27 -12.19
N ILE A 140 -4.72 0.94 -12.23
CA ILE A 140 -3.79 1.47 -13.24
C ILE A 140 -4.23 1.05 -14.65
N ASP A 141 -4.62 -0.21 -14.86
CA ASP A 141 -5.11 -0.69 -16.16
C ASP A 141 -6.39 0.05 -16.58
N SER A 142 -7.31 0.32 -15.65
CA SER A 142 -8.53 1.09 -15.91
C SER A 142 -8.26 2.53 -16.36
N ILE A 143 -7.19 3.15 -15.85
CA ILE A 143 -6.78 4.52 -16.19
C ILE A 143 -5.97 4.53 -17.50
N LEU A 144 -5.07 3.56 -17.67
CA LEU A 144 -4.15 3.51 -18.81
C LEU A 144 -4.79 2.95 -20.09
N ARG A 145 -5.80 2.07 -20.00
CA ARG A 145 -6.49 1.52 -21.19
C ARG A 145 -7.10 2.62 -22.06
N PRO A 146 -7.94 3.54 -21.54
CA PRO A 146 -8.47 4.64 -22.34
C PRO A 146 -7.38 5.51 -22.94
N LEU A 147 -6.29 5.76 -22.20
CA LEU A 147 -5.16 6.53 -22.71
C LEU A 147 -4.48 5.84 -23.90
N ASN A 148 -4.22 4.53 -23.79
CA ASN A 148 -3.61 3.74 -24.87
C ASN A 148 -4.53 3.69 -26.11
N GLU A 149 -5.84 3.50 -25.90
CA GLU A 149 -6.83 3.57 -26.98
C GLU A 149 -6.85 4.95 -27.65
N LYS A 150 -6.86 6.03 -26.87
CA LYS A 150 -6.81 7.40 -27.41
C LYS A 150 -5.52 7.72 -28.15
N ILE A 151 -4.38 7.19 -27.69
CA ILE A 151 -3.10 7.34 -28.40
C ILE A 151 -3.15 6.60 -29.74
N LYS A 152 -3.70 5.39 -29.79
CA LYS A 152 -3.88 4.66 -31.05
C LYS A 152 -4.85 5.35 -32.01
N ASP A 153 -5.95 5.89 -31.49
CA ASP A 153 -6.89 6.67 -32.29
C ASP A 153 -6.24 7.94 -32.84
N PHE A 154 -5.44 8.62 -32.01
CA PHE A 154 -4.67 9.79 -32.42
C PHE A 154 -3.63 9.44 -33.50
N GLU A 155 -2.86 8.37 -33.31
CA GLU A 155 -1.88 7.88 -34.29
C GLU A 155 -2.56 7.60 -35.65
N LYS A 156 -3.68 6.87 -35.65
CA LYS A 156 -4.48 6.63 -36.86
C LYS A 156 -4.97 7.92 -37.50
N LYS A 157 -5.46 8.87 -36.70
CA LYS A 157 -5.97 10.14 -37.23
C LYS A 157 -4.86 10.97 -37.86
N VAL A 158 -3.69 11.00 -37.25
CA VAL A 158 -2.50 11.67 -37.78
C VAL A 158 -2.09 11.04 -39.11
N GLU A 159 -2.00 9.71 -39.17
CA GLU A 159 -1.67 8.99 -40.40
C GLU A 159 -2.70 9.26 -41.52
N GLU A 160 -3.99 9.22 -41.19
CA GLU A 160 -5.07 9.53 -42.14
C GLU A 160 -4.96 10.96 -42.68
N VAL A 161 -4.69 11.94 -41.81
CA VAL A 161 -4.51 13.35 -42.21
C VAL A 161 -3.31 13.51 -43.12
N TYR A 162 -2.18 12.87 -42.81
CA TYR A 162 -0.98 12.92 -43.67
C TYR A 162 -1.22 12.30 -45.05
N VAL A 163 -1.91 11.17 -45.10
CA VAL A 163 -2.28 10.51 -46.36
C VAL A 163 -3.23 11.40 -47.16
N ASN A 164 -4.21 12.03 -46.52
CA ASN A 164 -5.16 12.91 -47.20
C ASN A 164 -4.52 14.21 -47.69
N ASP A 165 -3.69 14.87 -46.87
CA ASP A 165 -2.91 16.06 -47.27
C ASP A 165 -1.99 15.74 -48.45
N SER A 166 -1.33 14.58 -48.44
CA SER A 166 -0.50 14.14 -49.56
C SER A 166 -1.30 13.96 -50.86
N LYS A 167 -2.52 13.41 -50.77
CA LYS A 167 -3.43 13.27 -51.92
C LYS A 167 -3.95 14.63 -52.41
N GLU A 168 -4.34 15.53 -51.50
CA GLU A 168 -4.76 16.89 -51.84
C GLU A 168 -3.64 17.66 -52.52
N ARG A 169 -2.41 17.59 -52.00
CA ARG A 169 -1.23 18.20 -52.63
C ARG A 169 -0.95 17.63 -54.01
N ALA A 170 -1.06 16.32 -54.20
CA ALA A 170 -0.90 15.70 -55.51
C ALA A 170 -1.98 16.18 -56.50
N THR A 171 -3.23 16.30 -56.04
CA THR A 171 -4.34 16.83 -56.84
C THR A 171 -4.12 18.30 -57.19
N LEU A 172 -3.71 19.13 -56.23
CA LEU A 172 -3.37 20.53 -56.46
C LEU A 172 -2.24 20.68 -57.48
N LEU A 173 -1.17 19.88 -57.37
CA LEU A 173 -0.09 19.86 -58.36
C LEU A 173 -0.61 19.51 -59.77
N GLN A 174 -1.55 18.57 -59.87
CA GLN A 174 -2.17 18.22 -61.15
C GLN A 174 -3.03 19.35 -61.71
N GLN A 175 -3.81 20.03 -60.87
CA GLN A 175 -4.59 21.21 -61.25
C GLN A 175 -3.67 22.36 -61.72
N ILE A 176 -2.56 22.60 -61.01
CA ILE A 176 -1.57 23.63 -61.38
C ILE A 176 -0.93 23.29 -62.73
N LYS A 177 -0.57 22.02 -62.98
CA LYS A 177 -0.06 21.59 -64.29
C LYS A 177 -1.09 21.80 -65.39
N THR A 178 -2.34 21.38 -65.15
CA THR A 178 -3.44 21.58 -66.11
C THR A 178 -3.64 23.07 -66.42
N LEU A 179 -3.60 23.94 -65.40
CA LEU A 179 -3.68 25.39 -65.58
C LEU A 179 -2.49 25.93 -66.35
N HIS A 180 -1.28 25.46 -66.07
CA HIS A 180 -0.07 25.85 -66.81
C HIS A 180 -0.19 25.47 -68.29
N ASP A 181 -0.62 24.24 -68.59
CA ASP A 181 -0.79 23.74 -69.95
C ASP A 181 -1.89 24.51 -70.70
N LEU A 182 -3.02 24.80 -70.03
CA LEU A 182 -4.10 25.65 -70.58
C LEU A 182 -3.61 27.07 -70.88
N ASN A 183 -2.80 27.66 -69.98
CA ASN A 183 -2.26 29.00 -70.18
C ASN A 183 -1.27 29.03 -71.35
N GLN A 184 -0.43 27.98 -71.48
CA GLN A 184 0.47 27.83 -72.61
C GLN A 184 -0.29 27.66 -73.94
N GLN A 185 -1.36 26.85 -73.94
CA GLN A 185 -2.22 26.70 -75.11
C GLN A 185 -2.93 28.00 -75.48
N MET A 186 -3.50 28.71 -74.49
CA MET A 186 -4.15 30.01 -74.71
C MET A 186 -3.16 31.05 -75.26
N SER A 187 -1.94 31.11 -74.74
CA SER A 187 -0.88 31.97 -75.27
C SER A 187 -0.53 31.63 -76.72
N LYS A 188 -0.47 30.33 -77.05
CA LYS A 188 -0.23 29.86 -78.42
C LYS A 188 -1.39 30.18 -79.36
N ASP A 189 -2.63 29.98 -78.92
CA ASP A 189 -3.84 30.27 -79.70
C ASP A 189 -4.00 31.77 -79.94
N ALA A 190 -3.73 32.61 -78.93
CA ALA A 190 -3.68 34.06 -79.08
C ALA A 190 -2.60 34.48 -80.10
N THR A 191 -1.39 33.90 -80.02
CA THR A 191 -0.30 34.18 -80.98
C THR A 191 -0.68 33.76 -82.40
N ASN A 192 -1.29 32.58 -82.56
CA ASN A 192 -1.77 32.09 -83.84
C ASN A 192 -2.91 32.95 -84.41
N LEU A 193 -3.84 33.39 -83.57
CA LEU A 193 -4.93 34.28 -83.95
C LEU A 193 -4.40 35.64 -84.40
N THR A 194 -3.47 36.23 -83.65
CA THR A 194 -2.80 37.48 -84.03
C THR A 194 -2.07 37.32 -85.37
N ASN A 195 -1.31 36.24 -85.56
CA ASN A 195 -0.62 35.96 -86.82
C ASN A 195 -1.58 35.75 -88.00
N ALA A 196 -2.70 35.05 -87.78
CA ALA A 196 -3.73 34.82 -88.80
C ALA A 196 -4.43 36.13 -89.22
N LEU A 197 -4.67 37.04 -88.27
CA LEU A 197 -5.23 38.36 -88.54
C LEU A 197 -4.23 39.31 -89.20
N LYS A 198 -2.93 39.17 -88.90
CA LYS A 198 -1.85 40.02 -89.43
C LYS A 198 -1.40 39.65 -90.85
N GLY A 199 -1.59 38.39 -91.26
CA GLY A 199 -1.05 37.85 -92.52
C GLY A 199 -1.94 38.00 -93.77
N GLN A 200 -3.22 38.32 -93.63
CA GLN A 200 -4.15 38.45 -94.77
C GLN A 200 -4.64 39.89 -94.92
N SER A 201 -3.96 40.69 -95.75
CA SER A 201 -4.38 42.06 -96.09
C SER A 201 -5.81 42.16 -96.62
N LYS A 202 -6.29 41.09 -97.26
CA LYS A 202 -7.65 41.00 -97.82
C LYS A 202 -8.74 40.79 -96.75
N THR A 203 -8.48 40.03 -95.69
CA THR A 203 -9.44 39.89 -94.57
C THR A 203 -9.46 41.13 -93.68
N GLN A 204 -8.32 41.83 -93.57
CA GLN A 204 -8.25 43.13 -92.89
C GLN A 204 -9.09 44.21 -93.61
N GLY A 205 -9.01 44.27 -94.94
CA GLY A 205 -9.85 45.15 -95.77
C GLY A 205 -11.33 44.85 -95.61
N ASN A 206 -11.72 43.57 -95.76
CA ASN A 206 -13.12 43.14 -95.60
C ASN A 206 -13.68 43.43 -94.19
N TRP A 207 -12.85 43.35 -93.14
CA TRP A 207 -13.29 43.66 -91.77
C TRP A 207 -13.49 45.17 -91.55
N GLY A 208 -12.63 45.99 -92.18
CA GLY A 208 -12.81 47.44 -92.22
C GLY A 208 -14.09 47.87 -92.94
N GLU A 209 -14.37 47.25 -94.10
CA GLU A 209 -15.60 47.46 -94.86
C GLU A 209 -16.85 47.06 -94.05
N PHE A 210 -16.81 45.90 -93.37
CA PHE A 210 -17.92 45.44 -92.52
C PHE A 210 -18.21 46.39 -91.35
N ILE A 211 -17.16 46.93 -90.71
CA ILE A 211 -17.33 47.91 -89.63
C ILE A 211 -17.91 49.22 -90.17
N LEU A 212 -17.43 49.69 -91.33
CA LEU A 212 -17.97 50.90 -91.96
C LEU A 212 -19.46 50.73 -92.27
N GLU A 213 -19.85 49.61 -92.87
CA GLU A 213 -21.24 49.28 -93.16
C GLU A 213 -22.11 49.29 -91.89
N ASN A 214 -21.66 48.65 -90.82
CA ASN A 214 -22.36 48.63 -89.53
C ASN A 214 -22.51 50.03 -88.91
N ILE A 215 -21.52 50.92 -89.06
CA ILE A 215 -21.62 52.31 -88.58
C ILE A 215 -22.66 53.09 -89.38
N LEU A 216 -22.70 52.92 -90.71
CA LEU A 216 -23.66 53.60 -91.57
C LEU A 216 -25.10 53.17 -91.29
N GLU A 217 -25.34 51.86 -91.12
CA GLU A 217 -26.64 51.33 -90.71
C GLU A 217 -27.08 51.87 -89.35
N LYS A 218 -26.18 51.86 -88.35
CA LYS A 218 -26.47 52.42 -87.02
C LYS A 218 -26.69 53.92 -87.02
N SER A 219 -26.10 54.64 -87.98
CA SER A 219 -26.33 56.07 -88.18
C SER A 219 -27.68 56.37 -88.84
N GLY A 220 -28.47 55.35 -89.17
CA GLY A 220 -29.83 55.47 -89.72
C GLY A 220 -29.88 55.50 -91.25
N LEU A 221 -28.78 55.23 -91.94
CA LEU A 221 -28.73 55.16 -93.41
C LEU A 221 -29.12 53.74 -93.86
N VAL A 222 -29.94 53.61 -94.91
CA VAL A 222 -30.37 52.30 -95.44
C VAL A 222 -29.57 51.96 -96.70
N LYS A 223 -29.02 50.74 -96.73
CA LYS A 223 -28.27 50.21 -97.87
C LYS A 223 -29.15 50.16 -99.12
N GLY A 224 -28.61 50.63 -100.25
CA GLY A 224 -29.33 50.64 -101.53
C GLY A 224 -30.18 51.89 -101.76
N ARG A 225 -30.38 52.74 -100.75
CA ARG A 225 -31.16 53.98 -100.87
C ARG A 225 -30.32 55.21 -100.52
N GLU A 226 -29.91 55.32 -99.26
CA GLU A 226 -29.09 56.44 -98.80
C GLU A 226 -27.58 56.19 -98.99
N TYR A 227 -27.14 54.93 -99.04
CA TYR A 227 -25.76 54.60 -99.39
C TYR A 227 -25.63 53.32 -100.23
N LEU A 228 -24.58 53.26 -101.05
CA LEU A 228 -24.27 52.19 -102.00
C LEU A 228 -22.84 51.72 -101.77
N VAL A 229 -22.60 50.41 -101.87
CA VAL A 229 -21.31 49.76 -101.61
C VAL A 229 -20.78 49.17 -102.92
N GLN A 230 -19.50 49.42 -103.23
CA GLN A 230 -18.79 48.85 -104.40
C GLN A 230 -19.42 49.13 -105.78
N GLU A 231 -20.15 50.23 -105.94
CA GLU A 231 -20.72 50.60 -107.24
C GLU A 231 -19.64 51.17 -108.16
N SER A 232 -19.50 50.61 -109.37
CA SER A 232 -18.51 51.10 -110.34
C SER A 232 -19.10 52.21 -111.19
N LEU A 233 -18.64 53.44 -110.97
CA LEU A 233 -19.01 54.59 -111.77
C LEU A 233 -18.06 54.70 -112.98
N THR A 234 -18.63 54.97 -114.15
CA THR A 234 -17.87 55.23 -115.38
C THR A 234 -18.02 56.71 -115.72
N THR A 235 -16.94 57.48 -115.62
CA THR A 235 -16.95 58.90 -115.97
C THR A 235 -17.03 59.07 -117.50
N GLU A 236 -17.54 60.20 -117.98
CA GLU A 236 -17.70 60.49 -119.43
C GLU A 236 -16.36 60.40 -120.23
N ASP A 237 -15.21 60.51 -119.55
CA ASP A 237 -13.87 60.31 -120.11
C ASP A 237 -13.38 58.83 -120.10
N GLY A 238 -14.26 57.86 -119.86
CA GLY A 238 -13.97 56.42 -119.98
C GLY A 238 -13.13 55.82 -118.84
N LYS A 239 -12.89 56.54 -117.75
CA LYS A 239 -12.23 56.01 -116.54
C LYS A 239 -13.25 55.38 -115.59
N ARG A 240 -12.97 54.16 -115.13
CA ARG A 240 -13.76 53.43 -114.13
C ARG A 240 -13.25 53.76 -112.73
N PHE A 241 -14.12 54.28 -111.88
CA PHE A 241 -13.84 54.58 -110.48
C PHE A 241 -14.76 53.76 -109.60
N GLN A 242 -14.20 53.05 -108.62
CA GLN A 242 -14.95 52.16 -107.73
C GLN A 242 -14.58 52.50 -106.29
N PRO A 243 -15.33 53.41 -105.65
CA PRO A 243 -15.12 53.73 -104.24
C PRO A 243 -15.70 52.66 -103.32
N ASP A 244 -15.19 52.58 -102.08
CA ASP A 244 -15.67 51.61 -101.08
C ASP A 244 -17.16 51.84 -100.75
N VAL A 245 -17.53 53.10 -100.42
CA VAL A 245 -18.92 53.48 -100.15
C VAL A 245 -19.28 54.84 -100.74
N LEU A 246 -20.49 54.95 -101.29
CA LEU A 246 -21.08 56.16 -101.85
C LEU A 246 -22.36 56.51 -101.09
N ILE A 247 -22.46 57.72 -100.55
CA ILE A 247 -23.63 58.20 -99.81
C ILE A 247 -24.35 59.27 -100.64
N ASN A 248 -25.65 59.10 -100.83
CA ASN A 248 -26.52 60.03 -101.53
C ASN A 248 -27.05 61.08 -100.55
N LEU A 249 -26.73 62.35 -100.81
CA LEU A 249 -27.19 63.49 -100.02
C LEU A 249 -28.38 64.19 -100.72
N PRO A 250 -29.19 64.97 -99.97
CA PRO A 250 -30.23 65.81 -100.55
C PRO A 250 -29.66 66.80 -101.58
N GLU A 251 -30.50 67.25 -102.53
CA GLU A 251 -30.12 68.14 -103.65
C GLU A 251 -29.23 67.51 -104.74
N GLY A 252 -29.17 66.17 -104.82
CA GLY A 252 -28.44 65.47 -105.88
C GLY A 252 -26.91 65.49 -105.71
N LYS A 253 -26.43 65.72 -104.48
CA LYS A 253 -25.01 65.68 -104.13
C LYS A 253 -24.62 64.27 -103.70
N THR A 254 -23.39 63.87 -104.01
CA THR A 254 -22.88 62.52 -103.70
C THR A 254 -21.58 62.64 -102.90
N LEU A 255 -21.50 61.93 -101.77
CA LEU A 255 -20.30 61.85 -100.93
C LEU A 255 -19.64 60.48 -101.11
N ILE A 256 -18.32 60.48 -101.32
CA ILE A 256 -17.53 59.26 -101.52
C ILE A 256 -16.66 59.02 -100.28
N ILE A 257 -16.64 57.79 -99.77
CA ILE A 257 -15.86 57.37 -98.61
C ILE A 257 -14.96 56.18 -98.99
N ASP A 258 -13.68 56.27 -98.66
CA ASP A 258 -12.64 55.22 -98.81
C ASP A 258 -12.20 54.81 -97.39
N SER A 259 -12.47 53.57 -96.97
CA SER A 259 -12.12 53.09 -95.63
C SER A 259 -10.79 52.37 -95.63
N LYS A 260 -9.71 53.13 -95.53
CA LYS A 260 -8.37 52.54 -95.37
C LYS A 260 -8.06 52.25 -93.90
N VAL A 261 -8.31 51.03 -93.47
CA VAL A 261 -8.01 50.58 -92.09
C VAL A 261 -6.58 50.02 -92.00
N SER A 262 -5.62 50.81 -91.49
CA SER A 262 -4.30 50.30 -91.11
C SER A 262 -4.28 49.85 -89.64
N LEU A 263 -4.62 48.60 -89.37
CA LEU A 263 -4.60 48.02 -88.00
C LEU A 263 -3.18 47.90 -87.41
N ASN A 264 -2.12 48.03 -88.22
CA ASN A 264 -0.72 47.98 -87.77
C ASN A 264 -0.36 49.07 -86.75
N ALA A 265 -0.96 50.27 -86.83
CA ALA A 265 -0.69 51.36 -85.89
C ALA A 265 -1.40 51.14 -84.54
N TYR A 266 -2.64 50.66 -84.57
CA TYR A 266 -3.42 50.34 -83.38
C TYR A 266 -2.84 49.12 -82.63
N GLU A 267 -2.39 48.10 -83.36
CA GLU A 267 -1.72 46.93 -82.76
C GLU A 267 -0.39 47.32 -82.11
N ARG A 268 0.44 48.14 -82.77
CA ARG A 268 1.69 48.66 -82.17
C ARG A 268 1.42 49.47 -80.91
N TYR A 269 0.41 50.32 -80.92
CA TYR A 269 -0.02 51.07 -79.72
C TYR A 269 -0.55 50.18 -78.60
N ALA A 270 -1.31 49.14 -78.94
CA ALA A 270 -1.94 48.24 -77.96
C ALA A 270 -0.98 47.17 -77.40
N SER A 271 0.05 46.78 -78.16
CA SER A 271 1.04 45.77 -77.79
C SER A 271 2.38 46.33 -77.31
N ALA A 272 2.57 47.67 -77.30
CA ALA A 272 3.75 48.30 -76.71
C ALA A 272 3.63 48.32 -75.18
N ASP A 273 4.61 47.76 -74.49
CA ASP A 273 4.67 47.71 -73.02
C ASP A 273 5.15 49.03 -72.37
N ASP A 274 5.59 50.02 -73.16
CA ASP A 274 6.17 51.29 -72.69
C ASP A 274 5.39 52.52 -73.22
N GLU A 275 5.12 53.48 -72.32
CA GLU A 275 4.24 54.64 -72.57
C GLU A 275 4.79 55.59 -73.66
N ASN A 276 6.12 55.58 -73.89
CA ASN A 276 6.76 56.42 -74.89
C ASN A 276 6.64 55.88 -76.33
N GLU A 277 6.55 54.56 -76.53
CA GLU A 277 6.33 53.97 -77.86
C GLU A 277 4.89 54.21 -78.34
N ARG A 278 3.93 54.29 -77.40
CA ARG A 278 2.54 54.65 -77.67
C ARG A 278 2.34 56.04 -78.27
N ALA A 279 3.18 57.02 -77.89
CA ALA A 279 3.01 58.40 -78.34
C ALA A 279 3.55 58.67 -79.76
N SER A 280 4.26 57.73 -80.37
CA SER A 280 4.99 57.92 -81.63
C SER A 280 4.48 57.05 -82.80
N SER A 281 3.40 56.30 -82.62
CA SER A 281 2.79 55.43 -83.65
C SER A 281 1.42 55.93 -84.11
#